data_AF-A0A067C5H4-F1
#
_entry.id   AF-A0A067C5H4-F1
#
_cell.length_a   1.000
_cell.length_b   1.000
_cell.length_c   1.000
_cell.angle_alpha   90.00
_cell.angle_beta   90.00
_cell.angle_gamma   90.00
#
_symmetry.space_group_name_H-M   'P 1'
#
loop_
_entity.id
_entity.type
_entity.pdbx_description
1 polymer ?
#
loop_
_entity_poly.entity_id
_entity_poly.type
_entity_poly.pdbx_seq_one_letter_code
_entity_poly.pdbx_strand_id
1 'polypeptide(L)'
;MTLCIFNGCPNEALPGPGTKCDFHKNRKMCGVQGCSNQVYARNLCVRHGGRKACRVQGCANTVRGGDLCLHHGGPSPKRYCTVQGCLRQAHARQKCVRHGGGNVCKVPGCFQYGRVLGLCHRHNKSQQRDMEELYTSDDMIDHSILSLLVEEIPRMDQSAPVTPAASSSLEPLHIII
;
A
#
# COMPACT_ATOMS: atom_id res chain seq x y z
N MET A 1 -7.09 25.88 12.81
CA MET A 1 -7.52 24.98 11.72
C MET A 1 -7.88 23.62 12.29
N THR A 2 -9.06 23.10 12.00
CA THR A 2 -9.45 21.71 12.29
C THR A 2 -9.36 20.90 11.01
N LEU A 3 -8.63 19.78 11.03
CA LEU A 3 -8.49 18.91 9.87
C LEU A 3 -9.65 17.93 9.74
N CYS A 4 -9.87 17.44 8.53
CA CYS A 4 -10.89 16.45 8.21
C CYS A 4 -10.60 15.11 8.92
N ILE A 5 -11.56 14.62 9.70
CA ILE A 5 -11.40 13.38 10.49
C ILE A 5 -11.41 12.11 9.62
N PHE A 6 -11.75 12.20 8.34
CA PHE A 6 -11.94 11.04 7.47
C PHE A 6 -10.59 10.46 7.04
N ASN A 7 -10.26 9.24 7.49
CA ASN A 7 -9.06 8.49 7.12
C ASN A 7 -7.74 9.30 7.08
N GLY A 8 -7.53 10.21 8.04
CA GLY A 8 -6.31 11.02 8.09
C GLY A 8 -6.17 12.00 6.92
N CYS A 9 -7.28 12.45 6.36
CA CYS A 9 -7.30 13.40 5.25
C CYS A 9 -6.61 14.73 5.65
N PRO A 10 -5.67 15.23 4.83
CA PRO A 10 -4.95 16.46 5.14
C PRO A 10 -5.78 17.73 4.88
N ASN A 11 -6.96 17.59 4.25
CA ASN A 11 -7.80 18.73 3.93
C ASN A 11 -8.46 19.32 5.17
N GLU A 12 -8.64 20.63 5.16
CA GLU A 12 -9.34 21.35 6.21
C GLU A 12 -10.81 20.93 6.28
N ALA A 13 -11.32 20.81 7.51
CA ALA A 13 -12.74 20.61 7.74
C ALA A 13 -13.52 21.86 7.35
N LEU A 14 -14.77 21.66 6.92
CA LEU A 14 -15.66 22.77 6.59
C LEU A 14 -15.88 23.67 7.83
N PRO A 15 -15.94 25.01 7.65
CA PRO A 15 -16.16 25.93 8.75
C PRO A 15 -17.51 25.67 9.44
N GLY A 16 -17.54 25.85 10.76
CA GLY A 16 -18.72 25.58 11.60
C GLY A 16 -18.65 24.20 12.28
N PRO A 17 -19.78 23.51 12.52
CA PRO A 17 -19.81 22.22 13.21
C PRO A 17 -19.29 21.05 12.36
N GLY A 18 -18.76 21.33 11.16
CA GLY A 18 -18.27 20.32 10.24
C GLY A 18 -16.97 19.69 10.73
N THR A 19 -16.95 18.36 10.86
CA THR A 19 -15.72 17.59 11.16
C THR A 19 -15.03 17.05 9.91
N LYS A 20 -15.58 17.35 8.72
CA LYS A 20 -15.14 16.80 7.42
C LYS A 20 -14.96 17.91 6.40
N CYS A 21 -14.04 17.69 5.46
CA CYS A 21 -13.84 18.55 4.30
C CYS A 21 -14.98 18.41 3.29
N ASP A 22 -15.02 19.32 2.31
CA ASP A 22 -16.06 19.34 1.27
C ASP A 22 -16.20 17.99 0.53
N PHE A 23 -15.08 17.35 0.21
CA PHE A 23 -15.04 16.05 -0.47
C PHE A 23 -15.56 14.88 0.37
N HIS A 24 -15.52 15.00 1.70
CA HIS A 24 -15.90 13.94 2.64
C HIS A 24 -17.21 14.21 3.37
N LYS A 25 -17.85 15.39 3.19
CA LYS A 25 -19.06 15.81 3.92
C LYS A 25 -20.20 14.78 3.88
N ASN A 26 -20.38 14.10 2.75
CA ASN A 26 -21.46 13.12 2.53
C ASN A 26 -21.05 11.67 2.84
N ARG A 27 -19.81 11.40 3.25
CA ARG A 27 -19.35 10.03 3.51
C ARG A 27 -19.66 9.61 4.94
N LYS A 28 -20.43 8.54 5.12
CA LYS A 28 -20.73 7.98 6.44
C LYS A 28 -19.50 7.29 7.05
N MET A 29 -19.28 7.52 8.33
CA MET A 29 -18.18 6.95 9.11
C MET A 29 -18.60 5.64 9.76
N CYS A 30 -17.65 4.73 9.92
CA CYS A 30 -17.84 3.49 10.68
C CYS A 30 -18.34 3.80 12.09
N GLY A 31 -19.34 3.06 12.56
CA GLY A 31 -19.94 3.25 13.89
C GLY A 31 -19.07 2.79 15.06
N VAL A 32 -17.94 2.12 14.79
CA VAL A 32 -16.94 1.79 15.82
C VAL A 32 -16.25 3.07 16.28
N GLN A 33 -16.25 3.31 17.59
CA GLN A 33 -15.63 4.48 18.22
C GLN A 33 -14.17 4.66 17.78
N GLY A 34 -13.80 5.89 17.42
CA GLY A 34 -12.46 6.21 16.94
C GLY A 34 -12.13 5.71 15.52
N CYS A 35 -13.04 5.02 14.83
CA CYS A 35 -12.79 4.57 13.47
C CYS A 35 -13.06 5.68 12.45
N SER A 36 -12.00 6.09 11.75
CA SER A 36 -12.08 7.11 10.70
C SER A 36 -12.45 6.56 9.30
N ASN A 37 -12.71 5.25 9.19
CA ASN A 37 -13.02 4.60 7.92
C ASN A 37 -14.46 4.83 7.45
N GLN A 38 -14.65 4.79 6.13
CA GLN A 38 -15.96 4.82 5.52
C GLN A 38 -16.78 3.56 5.82
N VAL A 39 -18.09 3.74 6.02
CA VAL A 39 -19.06 2.64 6.04
C VAL A 39 -19.06 1.92 4.70
N TYR A 40 -18.99 0.60 4.76
CA TYR A 40 -19.26 -0.26 3.61
C TYR A 40 -20.71 -0.77 3.64
N ALA A 41 -21.11 -1.41 4.75
CA ALA A 41 -22.49 -1.87 4.99
C ALA A 41 -22.73 -2.00 6.50
N ARG A 42 -24.00 -2.06 6.93
CA ARG A 42 -24.39 -2.24 8.34
C ARG A 42 -23.75 -1.20 9.29
N ASN A 43 -23.56 0.04 8.81
CA ASN A 43 -22.85 1.10 9.54
C ASN A 43 -21.39 0.77 9.92
N LEU A 44 -20.77 -0.23 9.30
CA LEU A 44 -19.42 -0.69 9.61
C LEU A 44 -18.52 -0.64 8.38
N CYS A 45 -17.24 -0.36 8.58
CA CYS A 45 -16.22 -0.47 7.53
C CYS A 45 -15.85 -1.93 7.27
N VAL A 46 -15.07 -2.20 6.21
CA VAL A 46 -14.65 -3.57 5.86
C VAL A 46 -13.89 -4.26 7.01
N ARG A 47 -13.03 -3.52 7.73
CA ARG A 47 -12.25 -4.05 8.87
C ARG A 47 -13.10 -4.38 10.08
N HIS A 48 -14.20 -3.65 10.29
CA HIS A 48 -15.07 -3.81 11.44
C HIS A 48 -16.35 -4.62 11.12
N GLY A 49 -16.32 -5.49 10.12
CA GLY A 49 -17.45 -6.40 9.83
C GLY A 49 -18.49 -5.88 8.85
N GLY A 50 -18.20 -4.79 8.13
CA GLY A 50 -19.04 -4.33 7.02
C GLY A 50 -19.15 -5.36 5.90
N ARG A 51 -18.13 -6.22 5.71
CA ARG A 51 -18.17 -7.33 4.75
C ARG A 51 -18.47 -8.65 5.46
N LYS A 52 -19.23 -9.53 4.81
CA LYS A 52 -19.58 -10.86 5.36
C LYS A 52 -18.30 -11.72 5.51
N ALA A 53 -18.19 -12.44 6.63
CA ALA A 53 -17.09 -13.36 6.90
C ALA A 53 -17.29 -14.68 6.13
N CYS A 54 -16.19 -15.40 5.90
CA CYS A 54 -16.22 -16.73 5.33
C CYS A 54 -16.97 -17.70 6.27
N ARG A 55 -17.83 -18.56 5.70
CA ARG A 55 -18.61 -19.56 6.47
C ARG A 55 -17.75 -20.66 7.09
N VAL A 56 -16.56 -20.92 6.55
CA VAL A 56 -15.62 -21.90 7.10
C VAL A 56 -15.16 -21.48 8.50
N GLN A 57 -15.35 -22.38 9.47
CA GLN A 57 -15.01 -22.15 10.88
C GLN A 57 -13.51 -21.84 11.04
N GLY A 58 -13.18 -20.84 11.86
CA GLY A 58 -11.80 -20.38 12.07
C GLY A 58 -11.22 -19.53 10.94
N CYS A 59 -11.95 -19.26 9.85
CA CYS A 59 -11.45 -18.41 8.77
C CYS A 59 -11.69 -16.92 9.05
N ALA A 60 -10.61 -16.13 9.12
CA ALA A 60 -10.68 -14.67 9.27
C ALA A 60 -10.94 -13.91 7.94
N ASN A 61 -11.03 -14.60 6.81
CA ASN A 61 -11.20 -13.95 5.51
C ASN A 61 -12.65 -13.48 5.28
N THR A 62 -12.78 -12.44 4.47
CA THR A 62 -14.08 -11.90 4.06
C THR A 62 -14.49 -12.42 2.67
N VAL A 63 -15.80 -12.50 2.43
CA VAL A 63 -16.37 -12.97 1.16
C VAL A 63 -16.59 -11.80 0.21
N ARG A 64 -16.31 -12.00 -1.08
CA ARG A 64 -16.64 -11.01 -2.13
C ARG A 64 -18.09 -11.16 -2.62
N GLY A 65 -18.65 -12.35 -2.50
CA GLY A 65 -20.03 -12.73 -2.80
C GLY A 65 -20.26 -14.17 -2.31
N GLY A 66 -21.52 -14.58 -2.14
CA GLY A 66 -21.86 -15.89 -1.57
C GLY A 66 -21.42 -16.06 -0.10
N ASP A 67 -21.01 -17.27 0.26
CA ASP A 67 -20.71 -17.68 1.64
C ASP A 67 -19.23 -17.96 1.91
N LEU A 68 -18.41 -18.07 0.87
CA LEU A 68 -17.03 -18.55 0.97
C LEU A 68 -16.05 -17.48 0.49
N CYS A 69 -14.87 -17.42 1.09
CA CYS A 69 -13.79 -16.55 0.63
C CYS A 69 -13.09 -17.16 -0.59
N LEU A 70 -12.25 -16.39 -1.28
CA LEU A 70 -11.54 -16.87 -2.48
C LEU A 70 -10.70 -18.14 -2.24
N HIS A 71 -10.14 -18.31 -1.03
CA HIS A 71 -9.37 -19.51 -0.66
C HIS A 71 -10.25 -20.73 -0.39
N HIS A 72 -11.50 -20.53 -0.01
CA HIS A 72 -12.46 -21.60 0.32
C HIS A 72 -13.50 -21.81 -0.80
N GLY A 73 -13.17 -21.48 -2.05
CA GLY A 73 -14.08 -21.70 -3.19
C GLY A 73 -15.11 -20.60 -3.41
N GLY A 74 -14.91 -19.44 -2.80
CA GLY A 74 -15.72 -18.25 -3.04
C GLY A 74 -15.67 -17.80 -4.51
N PRO A 75 -16.70 -17.10 -4.99
CA PRO A 75 -16.80 -16.67 -6.38
C PRO A 75 -15.61 -15.78 -6.75
N SER A 76 -14.84 -16.25 -7.73
CA SER A 76 -13.86 -15.46 -8.46
C SER A 76 -14.44 -15.14 -9.82
N PRO A 77 -14.83 -13.88 -10.11
CA PRO A 77 -15.36 -13.53 -11.42
C PRO A 77 -14.23 -13.61 -12.45
N LYS A 78 -13.98 -14.81 -12.99
CA LYS A 78 -13.16 -14.99 -14.17
C LYS A 78 -13.94 -14.43 -15.35
N ARG A 79 -13.52 -13.26 -15.81
CA ARG A 79 -14.03 -12.65 -17.03
C ARG A 79 -13.14 -13.08 -18.17
N TYR A 80 -13.73 -13.46 -19.29
CA TYR A 80 -13.00 -13.81 -20.51
C TYR A 80 -13.03 -12.65 -21.50
N CYS A 81 -12.07 -12.64 -22.41
CA CYS A 81 -11.97 -11.62 -23.45
C CYS A 81 -13.22 -11.63 -24.34
N THR A 82 -13.79 -10.47 -24.61
CA THR A 82 -14.99 -10.32 -25.46
C THR A 82 -14.73 -10.50 -26.96
N VAL A 83 -13.48 -10.77 -27.36
CA VAL A 83 -13.15 -11.03 -28.77
C VAL A 83 -13.55 -12.46 -29.09
N GLN A 84 -14.33 -12.64 -30.15
CA GLN A 84 -14.83 -13.94 -30.61
C GLN A 84 -13.69 -14.96 -30.71
N GLY A 85 -13.89 -16.15 -30.14
CA GLY A 85 -12.88 -17.22 -30.10
C GLY A 85 -11.72 -17.02 -29.11
N CYS A 86 -11.68 -15.93 -28.32
CA CYS A 86 -10.61 -15.71 -27.35
C CYS A 86 -10.96 -16.22 -25.95
N LEU A 87 -10.32 -17.33 -25.54
CA LEU A 87 -10.50 -17.92 -24.20
C LEU A 87 -9.58 -17.32 -23.12
N ARG A 88 -8.87 -16.22 -23.42
CA ARG A 88 -7.96 -15.58 -22.46
C ARG A 88 -8.73 -14.75 -21.44
N GLN A 89 -8.21 -14.69 -20.22
CA GLN A 89 -8.79 -13.85 -19.17
C GLN A 89 -8.75 -12.37 -19.57
N ALA A 90 -9.87 -11.69 -19.33
CA ALA A 90 -9.98 -10.25 -19.48
C ALA A 90 -9.37 -9.53 -18.27
N HIS A 91 -8.68 -8.43 -18.54
CA HIS A 91 -8.14 -7.52 -17.52
C HIS A 91 -8.96 -6.23 -17.51
N ALA A 92 -8.54 -5.21 -18.27
CA ALA A 92 -9.30 -3.99 -18.46
C ALA A 92 -10.17 -4.07 -19.73
N ARG A 93 -11.21 -3.23 -19.81
CA ARG A 93 -12.05 -3.05 -21.01
C ARG A 93 -12.69 -4.36 -21.51
N GLN A 94 -12.84 -5.36 -20.64
CA GLN A 94 -13.33 -6.71 -20.96
C GLN A 94 -12.49 -7.46 -22.03
N LYS A 95 -11.23 -7.06 -22.23
CA LYS A 95 -10.33 -7.69 -23.20
C LYS A 95 -9.10 -8.26 -22.50
N CYS A 96 -8.45 -9.26 -23.11
CA CYS A 96 -7.15 -9.75 -22.64
C CYS A 96 -6.03 -8.77 -23.04
N VAL A 97 -4.82 -8.94 -22.50
CA VAL A 97 -3.67 -8.05 -22.79
C VAL A 97 -3.43 -7.88 -24.30
N ARG A 98 -3.49 -8.98 -25.06
CA ARG A 98 -3.28 -8.97 -26.52
C ARG A 98 -4.37 -8.20 -27.29
N HIS A 99 -5.61 -8.24 -26.81
CA HIS A 99 -6.74 -7.59 -27.46
C HIS A 99 -7.02 -6.19 -26.88
N GLY A 100 -6.06 -5.59 -26.17
CA GLY A 100 -6.21 -4.22 -25.65
C GLY A 100 -6.78 -4.13 -24.24
N GLY A 101 -6.66 -5.20 -23.44
CA GLY A 101 -6.90 -5.18 -22.00
C GLY A 101 -5.70 -4.76 -21.16
N GLY A 102 -4.52 -4.62 -21.78
CA GLY A 102 -3.33 -4.05 -21.17
C GLY A 102 -3.26 -2.53 -21.34
N ASN A 103 -2.44 -1.89 -20.52
CA ASN A 103 -2.03 -0.51 -20.75
C ASN A 103 -0.82 -0.50 -21.70
N VAL A 104 -0.75 0.51 -22.57
CA VAL A 104 0.43 0.78 -23.38
C VAL A 104 1.38 1.70 -22.62
N CYS A 105 2.65 1.69 -23.02
CA CYS A 105 3.64 2.59 -22.47
C CYS A 105 3.23 4.05 -22.72
N LYS A 106 3.36 4.91 -21.70
CA LYS A 106 3.05 6.34 -21.79
C LYS A 106 4.04 7.14 -22.64
N VAL A 107 5.23 6.59 -22.91
CA VAL A 107 6.26 7.26 -23.72
C VAL A 107 5.75 7.35 -25.16
N PRO A 108 5.68 8.56 -25.76
CA PRO A 108 5.25 8.74 -27.14
C PRO A 108 6.03 7.86 -28.10
N GLY A 109 5.35 7.25 -29.08
CA GLY A 109 5.97 6.33 -30.05
C GLY A 109 6.30 4.94 -29.49
N CYS A 110 5.99 4.63 -28.23
CA CYS A 110 6.20 3.30 -27.66
C CYS A 110 4.91 2.48 -27.66
N PHE A 111 4.89 1.40 -28.44
CA PHE A 111 3.74 0.48 -28.51
C PHE A 111 3.85 -0.71 -27.54
N GLN A 112 4.90 -0.74 -26.70
CA GLN A 112 5.10 -1.83 -25.75
C GLN A 112 4.15 -1.72 -24.56
N TYR A 113 3.82 -2.85 -23.94
CA TYR A 113 2.94 -2.86 -22.76
C TYR A 113 3.55 -2.13 -21.56
N GLY A 114 2.78 -1.19 -21.02
CA GLY A 114 3.05 -0.53 -19.75
C GLY A 114 2.78 -1.47 -18.58
N ARG A 115 3.73 -1.53 -17.65
CA ARG A 115 3.63 -2.30 -16.42
C ARG A 115 3.40 -1.34 -15.25
N VAL A 116 4.47 -0.90 -14.61
CA VAL A 116 4.45 0.00 -13.45
C VAL A 116 4.39 1.45 -13.94
N LEU A 117 3.56 2.27 -13.29
CA LEU A 117 3.34 3.70 -13.61
C LEU A 117 2.88 4.01 -15.05
N GLY A 118 2.52 2.98 -15.81
CA GLY A 118 2.20 3.09 -17.24
C GLY A 118 3.43 3.06 -18.15
N LEU A 119 4.59 2.62 -17.68
CA LEU A 119 5.82 2.50 -18.48
C LEU A 119 6.16 1.04 -18.76
N CYS A 120 6.72 0.77 -19.95
CA CYS A 120 7.26 -0.54 -20.27
C CYS A 120 8.57 -0.77 -19.51
N HIS A 121 9.07 -2.01 -19.45
CA HIS A 121 10.31 -2.31 -18.72
C HIS A 121 11.51 -1.44 -19.12
N ARG A 122 11.66 -1.19 -20.43
CA ARG A 122 12.74 -0.37 -20.95
C ARG A 122 12.64 1.07 -20.46
N HIS A 123 11.46 1.68 -20.55
CA HIS A 123 11.25 3.07 -20.17
C HIS A 123 11.09 3.28 -18.67
N ASN A 124 10.71 2.25 -17.92
CA ASN A 124 10.73 2.30 -16.46
C ASN A 124 12.18 2.38 -15.93
N LYS A 125 13.11 1.64 -16.57
CA LYS A 125 14.54 1.68 -16.20
C LYS A 125 15.23 2.98 -16.63
N SER A 126 14.81 3.62 -17.74
CA SER A 126 15.34 4.93 -18.09
C SER A 126 14.84 6.02 -17.14
N GLN A 127 13.52 6.05 -16.86
CA GLN A 127 12.97 7.07 -15.97
C GLN A 127 13.52 6.98 -14.53
N GLN A 128 13.86 5.77 -14.05
CA GLN A 128 14.57 5.61 -12.77
C GLN A 128 15.97 6.23 -12.78
N ARG A 129 16.71 6.11 -13.89
CA ARG A 129 18.04 6.72 -14.04
C ARG A 129 17.96 8.23 -14.19
N ASP A 130 17.01 8.74 -14.98
CA ASP A 130 16.78 10.18 -15.13
C ASP A 130 16.43 10.84 -13.79
N MET A 131 15.72 10.11 -12.90
CA MET A 131 15.43 10.58 -11.54
C MET A 131 16.67 10.56 -10.64
N GLU A 132 17.48 9.49 -10.68
CA GLU A 132 18.73 9.41 -9.90
C GLU A 132 19.72 10.51 -10.31
N GLU A 133 19.85 10.81 -11.60
CA GLU A 133 20.73 11.86 -12.12
C GLU A 133 20.30 13.27 -11.65
N LEU A 134 19.01 13.49 -11.41
CA LEU A 134 18.44 14.73 -10.86
C LEU A 134 18.64 14.90 -9.34
N TYR A 135 18.91 13.80 -8.62
CA TYR A 135 19.27 13.83 -7.19
C TYR A 135 20.79 13.88 -6.96
N THR A 136 21.60 13.58 -7.99
CA THR A 136 23.07 13.60 -7.92
C THR A 136 23.71 14.80 -8.61
N SER A 137 22.94 15.69 -9.26
CA SER A 137 23.48 16.95 -9.76
C SER A 137 23.81 17.85 -8.57
N ASP A 138 25.10 17.95 -8.25
CA ASP A 138 25.73 18.69 -7.14
C ASP A 138 25.45 20.21 -7.09
N ASP A 139 24.55 20.75 -7.92
CA ASP A 139 24.50 22.19 -8.18
C ASP A 139 23.45 22.99 -7.40
N MET A 140 22.58 22.42 -6.54
CA MET A 140 21.70 23.25 -5.67
C MET A 140 21.30 22.65 -4.30
N ILE A 141 22.24 22.08 -3.53
CA ILE A 141 22.08 22.14 -2.06
C ILE A 141 22.80 23.41 -1.60
N ASP A 142 22.03 24.47 -1.35
CA ASP A 142 22.56 25.67 -0.70
C ASP A 142 23.09 25.27 0.68
N HIS A 143 24.42 25.28 0.81
CA HIS A 143 25.14 24.97 2.05
C HIS A 143 24.73 25.86 3.24
N SER A 144 23.96 26.93 3.02
CA SER A 144 23.35 27.74 4.08
C SER A 144 22.23 27.02 4.83
N ILE A 145 21.55 26.03 4.25
CA ILE A 145 20.49 25.29 4.95
C ILE A 145 21.07 24.20 5.86
N LEU A 146 22.20 23.61 5.46
CA LEU A 146 22.88 22.57 6.24
C LEU A 146 23.59 23.14 7.47
N SER A 147 24.07 24.39 7.42
CA SER A 147 24.67 25.06 8.57
C SER A 147 23.65 25.46 9.65
N LEU A 148 22.40 25.73 9.28
CA LEU A 148 21.32 26.07 10.23
C LEU A 148 20.80 24.87 11.05
N LEU A 149 21.09 23.63 10.63
CA LEU A 149 20.59 22.41 11.28
C LEU A 149 21.63 21.70 12.17
N VAL A 150 22.87 22.18 12.22
CA VAL A 150 23.99 21.48 12.90
C VAL A 150 24.35 22.10 14.25
N GLU A 151 23.72 23.19 14.70
CA GLU A 151 24.17 23.89 15.92
C GLU A 151 23.59 23.43 17.27
N GLU A 152 22.63 22.50 17.37
CA GLU A 152 22.13 22.09 18.70
C GLU A 152 21.86 20.59 18.88
N ILE A 153 22.91 19.76 18.75
CA ILE A 153 22.91 18.45 19.43
C ILE A 153 24.09 18.40 20.42
N PRO A 154 23.85 18.53 21.74
CA PRO A 154 24.89 18.40 22.74
C PRO A 154 25.51 16.99 22.71
N ARG A 155 26.85 16.92 22.70
CA ARG A 155 27.59 15.66 22.76
C ARG A 155 27.46 15.04 24.17
N MET A 156 26.92 13.83 24.29
CA MET A 156 27.12 12.99 25.47
C MET A 156 28.26 12.00 25.22
N ASP A 157 29.26 12.06 26.10
CA ASP A 157 30.47 11.24 26.21
C ASP A 157 30.14 9.76 26.46
N GLN A 158 30.74 8.86 25.66
CA GLN A 158 30.76 7.42 25.89
C GLN A 158 32.13 7.01 26.43
N SER A 159 32.25 6.95 27.76
CA SER A 159 33.33 6.26 28.45
C SER A 159 32.77 5.30 29.49
N ALA A 160 32.43 4.08 29.04
CA ALA A 160 32.37 2.91 29.91
C ALA A 160 32.87 1.69 29.15
N PRO A 161 33.87 0.94 29.67
CA PRO A 161 34.42 -0.23 29.00
C PRO A 161 33.51 -1.44 29.20
N VAL A 162 33.12 -2.09 28.10
CA VAL A 162 32.49 -3.42 28.11
C VAL A 162 33.60 -4.48 28.21
N THR A 163 33.65 -5.19 29.33
CA THR A 163 34.50 -6.37 29.51
C THR A 163 33.82 -7.62 28.92
N PRO A 164 34.57 -8.55 28.31
CA PRO A 164 34.02 -9.82 27.84
C PRO A 164 34.05 -10.88 28.96
N ALA A 165 32.92 -11.56 29.17
CA ALA A 165 32.84 -12.71 30.06
C ALA A 165 33.33 -13.99 29.35
N ALA A 166 34.16 -14.74 30.06
CA ALA A 166 34.85 -15.94 29.61
C ALA A 166 33.94 -17.17 29.44
N SER A 167 34.40 -18.07 28.58
CA SER A 167 33.90 -19.42 28.32
C SER A 167 34.10 -20.39 29.50
N SER A 168 33.26 -21.40 29.61
CA SER A 168 33.64 -22.69 30.20
C SER A 168 32.85 -23.87 29.61
N SER A 169 33.48 -25.03 29.64
CA SER A 169 33.38 -26.18 28.74
C SER A 169 32.30 -27.22 29.09
N LEU A 170 31.83 -27.91 28.03
CA LEU A 170 31.51 -29.34 27.84
C LEU A 170 31.22 -30.27 29.04
N GLU A 171 30.19 -31.15 28.89
CA GLU A 171 30.27 -32.63 28.77
C GLU A 171 28.84 -33.26 28.73
N PRO A 172 28.65 -34.54 28.29
CA PRO A 172 27.47 -34.97 27.49
C PRO A 172 26.62 -36.15 28.09
N LEU A 173 25.68 -36.64 27.26
CA LEU A 173 25.05 -37.99 27.20
C LEU A 173 23.67 -38.20 27.88
N HIS A 174 22.63 -38.50 27.08
CA HIS A 174 22.27 -39.90 26.75
C HIS A 174 21.13 -39.97 25.72
N ILE A 175 21.37 -40.78 24.67
CA ILE A 175 20.36 -41.45 23.85
C ILE A 175 19.96 -42.72 24.59
N ILE A 176 18.66 -42.96 24.77
CA ILE A 176 18.11 -44.32 24.92
C ILE A 176 16.80 -44.38 24.12
N ILE A 177 16.91 -45.07 22.98
CA ILE A 177 15.95 -45.91 22.24
C ILE A 177 14.57 -45.33 21.93
#